data_AF-A0A9X3SCX1-F1
#
_entry.id   AF-A0A9X3SCX1-F1
#
_cell.length_a   1.000
_cell.length_b   1.000
_cell.length_c   1.000
_cell.angle_alpha   90.00
_cell.angle_beta   90.00
_cell.angle_gamma   90.00
#
_symmetry.space_group_name_H-M   'P 1'
#
loop_
_entity.id
_entity.type
_entity.pdbx_description
1 polymer ?
#
loop_
_entity_poly.entity_id
_entity_poly.type
_entity_poly.pdbx_seq_one_letter_code
_entity_poly.pdbx_strand_id
1 'polypeptide(L)'
;MKGWVEGPEARDDLPEPEGDTIVAVRATSVNNIDRFTKGVLGHDFAGVTDDGSEVFGVVWGGAWAERIVPGELIAPKPSSLSMAEAGAAGLAGLFALVYVESLGLKGGERVLIEGANGGAGAFAIQLCVAAGATVITPALAIDEAYLRGLGASEVVSREEHPATDHVIDFVSPARGIMASNGSMARLGELIDAHSIRVPICEAFSFGQVPEALEAFGEHKQGKLSVA
;
A
#
# COMPACT_ATOMS: atom_id res chain seq x y z
N MET A 1 13.73 14.37 8.53
CA MET A 1 14.17 13.46 7.45
C MET A 1 15.67 13.55 7.26
N LYS A 2 16.41 12.47 7.53
CA LYS A 2 17.81 12.25 7.13
C LYS A 2 17.93 10.75 6.87
N GLY A 3 18.41 10.30 5.70
CA GLY A 3 18.51 8.86 5.46
C GLY A 3 19.03 8.43 4.09
N TRP A 4 18.79 9.21 3.03
CA TRP A 4 19.42 8.98 1.73
C TRP A 4 20.63 9.90 1.61
N VAL A 5 21.82 9.32 1.45
CA VAL A 5 23.05 10.10 1.16
C VAL A 5 23.08 10.46 -0.33
N GLU A 6 22.60 9.55 -1.18
CA GLU A 6 22.27 9.72 -2.60
C GLU A 6 20.98 8.90 -2.87
N GLY A 7 20.05 9.44 -3.66
CA GLY A 7 18.80 8.74 -4.04
C GLY A 7 19.04 7.67 -5.10
N PRO A 8 18.08 6.78 -5.38
CA PRO A 8 18.17 5.83 -6.49
C PRO A 8 18.22 6.59 -7.83
N GLU A 9 19.13 6.18 -8.71
CA GLU A 9 19.25 6.70 -10.07
C GLU A 9 18.65 5.72 -11.09
N ALA A 10 18.22 6.24 -12.24
CA ALA A 10 17.84 5.42 -13.38
C ALA A 10 19.04 4.59 -13.86
N ARG A 11 18.79 3.34 -14.25
CA ARG A 11 19.82 2.36 -14.63
C ARG A 11 19.45 1.67 -15.92
N ASP A 12 20.38 1.71 -16.88
CA ASP A 12 20.26 1.05 -18.18
C ASP A 12 21.08 -0.26 -18.25
N ASP A 13 21.71 -0.67 -17.13
CA ASP A 13 22.61 -1.82 -17.04
C ASP A 13 21.95 -3.08 -16.46
N LEU A 14 20.63 -3.05 -16.25
CA LEU A 14 19.91 -4.19 -15.68
C LEU A 14 19.78 -5.32 -16.72
N PRO A 15 20.01 -6.59 -16.32
CA PRO A 15 19.82 -7.72 -17.23
C PRO A 15 18.34 -7.89 -17.57
N GLU A 16 18.08 -8.50 -18.73
CA GLU A 16 16.74 -8.94 -19.11
C GLU A 16 16.20 -9.96 -18.09
N PRO A 17 14.95 -9.82 -17.62
CA PRO A 17 14.35 -10.81 -16.73
C PRO A 17 14.13 -12.15 -17.46
N GLU A 18 14.50 -13.25 -16.81
CA GLU A 18 14.27 -14.61 -17.29
C GLU A 18 13.22 -15.31 -16.41
N GLY A 19 12.09 -15.71 -17.00
CA GLY A 19 11.02 -16.42 -16.30
C GLY A 19 9.82 -16.75 -17.19
N ASP A 20 8.92 -17.59 -16.70
CA ASP A 20 7.74 -18.04 -17.46
C ASP A 20 6.70 -16.93 -17.67
N THR A 21 6.68 -15.95 -16.76
CA THR A 21 5.83 -14.76 -16.86
C THR A 21 6.71 -13.53 -16.74
N ILE A 22 6.70 -12.67 -17.74
CA ILE A 22 7.30 -11.34 -17.69
C ILE A 22 6.16 -10.31 -17.63
N VAL A 23 6.30 -9.35 -16.73
CA VAL A 23 5.38 -8.21 -16.62
C VAL A 23 6.12 -6.96 -17.04
N ALA A 24 5.61 -6.28 -18.06
CA ALA A 24 6.02 -4.93 -18.40
C ALA A 24 5.35 -3.96 -17.42
N VAL A 25 6.13 -3.40 -16.50
CA VAL A 25 5.64 -2.52 -15.44
C VAL A 25 5.17 -1.21 -16.06
N ARG A 26 4.01 -0.74 -15.60
CA ARG A 26 3.37 0.53 -16.02
C ARG A 26 3.16 1.47 -14.86
N ALA A 27 3.15 0.95 -13.64
CA ALA A 27 3.09 1.76 -12.44
C ALA A 27 3.67 1.00 -11.26
N THR A 28 4.12 1.76 -10.28
CA THR A 28 4.61 1.32 -8.97
C THR A 28 4.22 2.39 -7.94
N SER A 29 4.79 2.31 -6.75
CA SER A 29 4.58 3.31 -5.72
C SER A 29 5.75 3.35 -4.75
N VAL A 30 5.75 4.37 -3.90
CA VAL A 30 6.73 4.50 -2.82
C VAL A 30 6.20 3.84 -1.55
N ASN A 31 7.06 3.08 -0.88
CA ASN A 31 6.83 2.43 0.40
C ASN A 31 7.98 2.69 1.38
N ASN A 32 7.69 2.57 2.68
CA ASN A 32 8.74 2.72 3.70
C ASN A 32 9.80 1.60 3.60
N ILE A 33 9.41 0.42 3.13
CA ILE A 33 10.32 -0.72 2.95
C ILE A 33 11.36 -0.50 1.84
N ASP A 34 11.10 0.40 0.88
CA ASP A 34 12.05 0.72 -0.21
C ASP A 34 13.39 1.21 0.36
N ARG A 35 13.36 1.93 1.50
CA ARG A 35 14.55 2.44 2.21
C ARG A 35 15.50 1.34 2.69
N PHE A 36 15.00 0.11 2.85
CA PHE A 36 15.76 -1.03 3.34
C PHE A 36 16.05 -2.05 2.23
N THR A 37 15.61 -1.77 1.01
CA THR A 37 15.77 -2.67 -0.13
C THR A 37 17.20 -2.59 -0.64
N LYS A 38 17.83 -3.74 -0.87
CA LYS A 38 19.14 -3.83 -1.50
C LYS A 38 18.95 -4.07 -2.99
N GLY A 39 19.65 -3.31 -3.83
CA GLY A 39 19.55 -3.43 -5.28
C GLY A 39 18.47 -2.52 -5.85
N VAL A 40 17.72 -3.02 -6.84
CA VAL A 40 16.64 -2.26 -7.49
C VAL A 40 15.46 -2.13 -6.52
N LEU A 41 14.96 -0.91 -6.36
CA LEU A 41 13.86 -0.59 -5.44
C LEU A 41 12.50 -1.05 -5.98
N GLY A 42 11.44 -0.84 -5.19
CA GLY A 42 10.07 -1.06 -5.61
C GLY A 42 9.53 -2.41 -5.16
N HIS A 43 8.44 -2.34 -4.40
CA HIS A 43 7.70 -3.54 -3.96
C HIS A 43 6.33 -3.67 -4.59
N ASP A 44 5.76 -2.58 -5.11
CA ASP A 44 4.47 -2.60 -5.79
C ASP A 44 4.65 -2.59 -7.29
N PHE A 45 3.79 -3.30 -8.02
CA PHE A 45 3.68 -3.13 -9.46
C PHE A 45 2.23 -3.20 -9.93
N ALA A 46 1.96 -2.47 -11.00
CA ALA A 46 0.90 -2.79 -11.96
C ALA A 46 1.49 -2.75 -13.37
N GLY A 47 1.03 -3.64 -14.23
CA GLY A 47 1.62 -3.81 -15.54
C GLY A 47 0.85 -4.77 -16.43
N VAL A 48 1.47 -5.13 -17.54
CA VAL A 48 0.90 -6.00 -18.56
C VAL A 48 1.82 -7.19 -18.78
N THR A 49 1.28 -8.41 -18.73
CA THR A 49 2.01 -9.63 -19.07
C THR A 49 2.22 -9.77 -20.57
N ASP A 50 3.13 -10.65 -21.00
CA ASP A 50 3.41 -10.89 -22.42
C ASP A 50 2.19 -11.34 -23.25
N ASP A 51 1.19 -11.96 -22.60
CA ASP A 51 -0.07 -12.35 -23.23
C ASP A 51 -1.12 -11.23 -23.27
N GLY A 52 -0.79 -10.04 -22.74
CA GLY A 52 -1.65 -8.86 -22.73
C GLY A 52 -2.53 -8.70 -21.48
N SER A 53 -2.42 -9.58 -20.49
CA SER A 53 -3.23 -9.49 -19.26
C SER A 53 -2.75 -8.34 -18.37
N GLU A 54 -3.69 -7.52 -17.88
CA GLU A 54 -3.40 -6.47 -16.90
C GLU A 54 -3.37 -7.04 -15.48
N VAL A 55 -2.27 -6.81 -14.78
CA VAL A 55 -1.98 -7.42 -13.47
C VAL A 55 -1.46 -6.37 -12.49
N PHE A 56 -1.64 -6.65 -11.20
CA PHE A 56 -1.03 -5.90 -10.11
C PHE A 56 -0.56 -6.85 -9.02
N GLY A 57 0.39 -6.40 -8.21
CA GLY A 57 1.04 -7.32 -7.29
C GLY A 57 2.10 -6.69 -6.41
N VAL A 58 2.74 -7.57 -5.66
CA VAL A 58 3.87 -7.28 -4.79
C VAL A 58 5.06 -8.15 -5.19
N VAL A 59 6.23 -7.54 -5.27
CA VAL A 59 7.53 -8.23 -5.31
C VAL A 59 8.40 -7.73 -4.18
N TRP A 60 9.39 -8.52 -3.76
CA TRP A 60 10.25 -8.16 -2.62
C TRP A 60 11.49 -7.38 -3.06
N GLY A 61 11.26 -6.29 -3.80
CA GLY A 61 12.27 -5.50 -4.51
C GLY A 61 12.27 -5.73 -6.01
N GLY A 62 12.76 -4.76 -6.77
CA GLY A 62 12.91 -4.85 -8.23
C GLY A 62 11.77 -4.25 -9.06
N ALA A 63 10.68 -3.78 -8.46
CA ALA A 63 9.54 -3.25 -9.22
C ALA A 63 9.77 -1.90 -9.87
N TRP A 64 10.79 -1.14 -9.44
CA TRP A 64 11.20 0.10 -10.10
C TRP A 64 12.10 -0.23 -11.30
N ALA A 65 11.54 -0.99 -12.24
CA ALA A 65 12.15 -1.46 -13.47
C ALA A 65 11.09 -1.52 -14.55
N GLU A 66 11.49 -1.48 -15.83
CA GLU A 66 10.55 -1.56 -16.95
C GLU A 66 9.89 -2.93 -17.09
N ARG A 67 10.59 -3.99 -16.65
CA ARG A 67 10.12 -5.38 -16.69
C ARG A 67 10.56 -6.15 -15.45
N ILE A 68 9.71 -7.05 -15.00
CA ILE A 68 9.98 -7.94 -13.87
C ILE A 68 9.48 -9.36 -14.15
N VAL A 69 10.04 -10.34 -13.44
CA VAL A 69 9.40 -11.63 -13.21
C VAL A 69 8.62 -11.51 -11.90
N PRO A 70 7.28 -11.53 -11.92
CA PRO A 70 6.52 -11.44 -10.68
C PRO A 70 6.72 -12.72 -9.86
N GLY A 71 6.70 -12.59 -8.54
CA GLY A 71 6.61 -13.73 -7.64
C GLY A 71 5.18 -14.26 -7.56
N GLU A 72 4.85 -14.92 -6.45
CA GLU A 72 3.51 -15.47 -6.28
C GLU A 72 2.46 -14.36 -6.06
N LEU A 73 2.80 -13.26 -5.39
CA LEU A 73 1.84 -12.19 -5.02
C LEU A 73 1.40 -11.32 -6.21
N ILE A 74 0.69 -11.92 -7.15
CA ILE A 74 0.14 -11.32 -8.37
C ILE A 74 -1.35 -11.66 -8.49
N ALA A 75 -2.14 -10.71 -8.95
CA ALA A 75 -3.56 -10.89 -9.26
C ALA A 75 -3.96 -10.05 -10.49
N PRO A 76 -5.11 -10.34 -11.12
CA PRO A 76 -5.67 -9.46 -12.14
C PRO A 76 -5.85 -8.04 -11.60
N LYS A 77 -5.50 -7.03 -12.41
CA LYS A 77 -5.72 -5.63 -12.04
C LYS A 77 -7.22 -5.40 -11.85
N PRO A 78 -7.67 -4.76 -10.75
CA PRO A 78 -9.07 -4.38 -10.61
C PRO A 78 -9.52 -3.53 -11.80
N SER A 79 -10.68 -3.84 -12.34
CA SER A 79 -11.21 -3.21 -13.55
C SER A 79 -11.50 -1.71 -13.37
N SER A 80 -11.85 -1.32 -12.14
CA SER A 80 -12.17 0.07 -11.77
C SER A 80 -10.95 0.98 -11.64
N LEU A 81 -9.73 0.41 -11.54
CA LEU A 81 -8.51 1.18 -11.29
C LEU A 81 -7.73 1.50 -12.57
N SER A 82 -7.11 2.67 -12.60
CA SER A 82 -5.98 2.97 -13.48
C SER A 82 -4.73 2.15 -13.10
N MET A 83 -3.73 2.11 -14.00
CA MET A 83 -2.44 1.49 -13.67
C MET A 83 -1.78 2.19 -12.47
N ALA A 84 -1.80 3.53 -12.42
CA ALA A 84 -1.24 4.29 -11.31
C ALA A 84 -1.88 3.93 -9.95
N GLU A 85 -3.21 3.77 -9.92
CA GLU A 85 -3.92 3.33 -8.73
C GLU A 85 -3.60 1.89 -8.34
N ALA A 86 -3.58 0.98 -9.31
CA ALA A 86 -3.24 -0.41 -9.05
C ALA A 86 -1.79 -0.57 -8.56
N GLY A 87 -0.85 0.19 -9.13
CA GLY A 87 0.56 0.22 -8.73
C GLY A 87 0.79 0.80 -7.34
N ALA A 88 -0.20 1.44 -6.74
CA ALA A 88 -0.16 1.92 -5.35
C ALA A 88 -1.01 1.10 -4.37
N ALA A 89 -1.71 0.07 -4.85
CA ALA A 89 -2.61 -0.74 -4.02
C ALA A 89 -1.91 -1.91 -3.31
N GLY A 90 -0.94 -2.55 -3.98
CA GLY A 90 -0.37 -3.86 -3.63
C GLY A 90 -0.01 -4.05 -2.16
N LEU A 91 1.19 -3.63 -1.76
CA LEU A 91 1.83 -3.90 -0.47
C LEU A 91 1.03 -3.31 0.68
N ALA A 92 0.63 -2.04 0.58
CA ALA A 92 -0.11 -1.36 1.63
C ALA A 92 -1.50 -1.98 1.84
N GLY A 93 -2.24 -2.24 0.75
CA GLY A 93 -3.56 -2.84 0.81
C GLY A 93 -3.51 -4.30 1.26
N LEU A 94 -2.54 -5.07 0.78
CA LEU A 94 -2.33 -6.46 1.16
C LEU A 94 -2.03 -6.59 2.65
N PHE A 95 -1.10 -5.79 3.17
CA PHE A 95 -0.76 -5.81 4.59
C PHE A 95 -1.97 -5.43 5.44
N ALA A 96 -2.65 -4.34 5.10
CA ALA A 96 -3.86 -3.92 5.80
C ALA A 96 -4.93 -5.02 5.83
N LEU A 97 -5.18 -5.66 4.68
CA LEU A 97 -6.14 -6.75 4.55
C LEU A 97 -5.81 -7.90 5.50
N VAL A 98 -4.58 -8.42 5.44
CA VAL A 98 -4.24 -9.61 6.25
C VAL A 98 -4.22 -9.27 7.75
N TYR A 99 -3.79 -8.06 8.14
CA TYR A 99 -3.89 -7.62 9.53
C TYR A 99 -5.35 -7.59 10.00
N VAL A 100 -6.25 -6.96 9.25
CA VAL A 100 -7.66 -6.84 9.63
C VAL A 100 -8.36 -8.20 9.65
N GLU A 101 -8.11 -9.06 8.65
CA GLU A 101 -8.67 -10.41 8.60
C GLU A 101 -8.19 -11.27 9.78
N SER A 102 -6.94 -11.10 10.22
CA SER A 102 -6.40 -11.84 11.38
C SER A 102 -7.09 -11.53 12.70
N LEU A 103 -7.75 -10.36 12.81
CA LEU A 103 -8.55 -10.00 13.99
C LEU A 103 -9.85 -10.80 14.06
N GLY A 104 -10.35 -11.33 12.94
CA GLY A 104 -11.56 -12.13 12.89
C GLY A 104 -12.84 -11.39 13.32
N LEU A 105 -12.88 -10.06 13.14
CA LEU A 105 -13.94 -9.14 13.55
C LEU A 105 -15.35 -9.67 13.23
N LYS A 106 -16.30 -9.45 14.14
CA LYS A 106 -17.72 -9.86 14.01
C LYS A 106 -18.69 -8.67 13.92
N GLY A 107 -18.18 -7.45 13.96
CA GLY A 107 -18.94 -6.22 13.93
C GLY A 107 -19.26 -5.71 15.34
N GLY A 108 -19.17 -4.40 15.52
CA GLY A 108 -19.39 -3.72 16.80
C GLY A 108 -18.16 -3.60 17.69
N GLU A 109 -17.05 -4.30 17.38
CA GLU A 109 -15.79 -4.15 18.11
C GLU A 109 -15.13 -2.80 17.84
N ARG A 110 -14.35 -2.31 18.80
CA ARG A 110 -13.56 -1.08 18.73
C ARG A 110 -12.11 -1.39 18.35
N VAL A 111 -11.65 -0.84 17.23
CA VAL A 111 -10.29 -1.06 16.73
C VAL A 111 -9.50 0.25 16.78
N LEU A 112 -8.43 0.27 17.56
CA LEU A 112 -7.42 1.34 17.50
C LEU A 112 -6.49 1.10 16.32
N ILE A 113 -6.30 2.08 15.44
CA ILE A 113 -5.33 2.00 14.35
C ILE A 113 -4.28 3.10 14.53
N GLU A 114 -3.04 2.72 14.76
CA GLU A 114 -1.91 3.65 14.76
C GLU A 114 -1.34 3.82 13.35
N GLY A 115 -0.87 5.03 13.03
CA GLY A 115 -0.36 5.35 11.69
C GLY A 115 -1.44 5.36 10.62
N ALA A 116 -2.70 5.58 11.00
CA ALA A 116 -3.87 5.44 10.13
C ALA A 116 -3.89 6.40 8.93
N ASN A 117 -3.17 7.53 9.00
CA ASN A 117 -3.07 8.48 7.90
C ASN A 117 -2.17 7.98 6.75
N GLY A 118 -1.28 7.02 7.02
CA GLY A 118 -0.39 6.45 6.01
C GLY A 118 -1.11 5.47 5.07
N GLY A 119 -0.39 4.95 4.07
CA GLY A 119 -0.96 4.06 3.05
C GLY A 119 -1.69 2.82 3.61
N ALA A 120 -1.01 2.00 4.41
CA ALA A 120 -1.60 0.78 4.97
C ALA A 120 -2.70 1.09 5.99
N GLY A 121 -2.47 2.07 6.86
CA GLY A 121 -3.45 2.53 7.83
C GLY A 121 -4.76 3.00 7.18
N ALA A 122 -4.68 3.74 6.08
CA ALA A 122 -5.83 4.24 5.35
C ALA A 122 -6.66 3.12 4.70
N PHE A 123 -6.02 2.03 4.25
CA PHE A 123 -6.73 0.82 3.85
C PHE A 123 -7.40 0.14 5.06
N ALA A 124 -6.69 0.02 6.18
CA ALA A 124 -7.18 -0.66 7.37
C ALA A 124 -8.44 -0.01 7.97
N ILE A 125 -8.53 1.33 7.97
CA ILE A 125 -9.76 2.04 8.40
C ILE A 125 -10.95 1.53 7.58
N GLN A 126 -10.83 1.57 6.26
CA GLN A 126 -11.93 1.20 5.36
C GLN A 126 -12.32 -0.28 5.51
N LEU A 127 -11.33 -1.16 5.68
CA LEU A 127 -11.54 -2.60 5.90
C LEU A 127 -12.24 -2.88 7.23
N CYS A 128 -11.81 -2.25 8.32
CA CYS A 128 -12.46 -2.37 9.63
C CYS A 128 -13.90 -1.84 9.59
N VAL A 129 -14.13 -0.70 8.91
CA VAL A 129 -15.48 -0.14 8.72
C VAL A 129 -16.36 -1.09 7.90
N ALA A 130 -15.83 -1.66 6.81
CA ALA A 130 -16.53 -2.67 6.01
C ALA A 130 -16.85 -3.95 6.81
N ALA A 131 -16.04 -4.27 7.82
CA ALA A 131 -16.30 -5.35 8.78
C ALA A 131 -17.25 -4.94 9.93
N GLY A 132 -17.75 -3.71 9.94
CA GLY A 132 -18.69 -3.21 10.95
C GLY A 132 -18.06 -2.79 12.27
N ALA A 133 -16.74 -2.58 12.32
CA ALA A 133 -16.05 -2.11 13.52
C ALA A 133 -16.13 -0.59 13.71
N THR A 134 -16.04 -0.14 14.96
CA THR A 134 -15.82 1.27 15.31
C THR A 134 -14.33 1.55 15.27
N VAL A 135 -13.90 2.42 14.35
CA VAL A 135 -12.48 2.74 14.18
C VAL A 135 -12.11 3.98 14.97
N ILE A 136 -11.05 3.86 15.78
CA ILE A 136 -10.45 4.93 16.57
C ILE A 136 -9.01 5.11 16.10
N THR A 137 -8.58 6.34 15.86
CA THR A 137 -7.22 6.61 15.38
C THR A 137 -6.59 7.79 16.11
N PRO A 138 -5.45 7.59 16.79
CA PRO A 138 -4.62 8.70 17.25
C PRO A 138 -3.96 9.40 16.06
N ALA A 139 -4.12 10.71 15.91
CA ALA A 139 -3.63 11.45 14.74
C ALA A 139 -3.24 12.90 15.04
N LEU A 140 -2.65 13.58 14.05
CA LEU A 140 -2.50 15.03 14.08
C LEU A 140 -3.84 15.67 13.67
N ALA A 141 -4.11 16.87 14.18
CA ALA A 141 -5.34 17.61 13.84
C ALA A 141 -5.50 17.83 12.32
N ILE A 142 -4.40 17.97 11.59
CA ILE A 142 -4.40 18.13 10.13
C ILE A 142 -4.97 16.91 9.38
N ASP A 143 -4.97 15.73 10.02
CA ASP A 143 -5.44 14.48 9.42
C ASP A 143 -6.90 14.16 9.70
N GLU A 144 -7.57 14.90 10.60
CA GLU A 144 -8.91 14.54 11.08
C GLU A 144 -9.93 14.44 9.94
N ALA A 145 -9.99 15.43 9.06
CA ALA A 145 -10.95 15.44 7.96
C ALA A 145 -10.72 14.26 6.99
N TYR A 146 -9.46 13.96 6.69
CA TYR A 146 -9.08 12.84 5.83
C TYR A 146 -9.46 11.50 6.46
N LEU A 147 -9.12 11.28 7.73
CA LEU A 147 -9.38 10.04 8.46
C LEU A 147 -10.89 9.79 8.64
N ARG A 148 -11.65 10.83 8.97
CA ARG A 148 -13.12 10.74 9.03
C ARG A 148 -13.72 10.46 7.65
N GLY A 149 -13.16 11.04 6.59
CA GLY A 149 -13.52 10.75 5.21
C GLY A 149 -13.25 9.30 4.77
N LEU A 150 -12.39 8.57 5.49
CA LEU A 150 -12.16 7.12 5.31
C LEU A 150 -13.08 6.25 6.19
N GLY A 151 -13.82 6.87 7.13
CA GLY A 151 -14.75 6.18 8.03
C GLY A 151 -14.29 6.06 9.48
N ALA A 152 -13.19 6.72 9.87
CA ALA A 152 -12.81 6.77 11.29
C ALA A 152 -13.93 7.40 12.13
N SER A 153 -14.40 6.67 13.14
CA SER A 153 -15.46 7.12 14.05
C SER A 153 -14.93 8.14 15.04
N GLU A 154 -13.73 7.88 15.58
CA GLU A 154 -13.06 8.72 16.57
C GLU A 154 -11.64 9.04 16.10
N VAL A 155 -11.29 10.33 16.08
CA VAL A 155 -9.93 10.81 15.88
C VAL A 155 -9.51 11.47 17.17
N VAL A 156 -8.47 10.94 17.82
CA VAL A 156 -8.04 11.35 19.16
C VAL A 156 -6.61 11.90 19.13
N SER A 157 -6.20 12.61 20.18
CA SER A 157 -4.80 13.01 20.34
C SER A 157 -3.90 11.77 20.45
N ARG A 158 -2.66 11.89 19.96
CA ARG A 158 -1.63 10.84 20.09
C ARG A 158 -1.22 10.52 21.52
N GLU A 159 -1.63 11.34 22.49
CA GLU A 159 -1.40 11.11 23.92
C GLU A 159 -2.54 10.32 24.58
N GLU A 160 -3.67 10.18 23.88
CA GLU A 160 -4.85 9.48 24.38
C GLU A 160 -4.76 7.98 24.09
N HIS A 161 -5.20 7.17 25.05
CA HIS A 161 -5.22 5.71 24.97
C HIS A 161 -6.63 5.20 25.31
N PRO A 162 -7.59 5.34 24.38
CA PRO A 162 -8.97 4.95 24.63
C PRO A 162 -9.09 3.42 24.78
N ALA A 163 -10.13 2.98 25.49
CA ALA A 163 -10.45 1.57 25.59
C ALA A 163 -10.86 1.00 24.22
N THR A 164 -10.22 -0.10 23.83
CA THR A 164 -10.39 -0.78 22.54
C THR A 164 -10.31 -2.30 22.72
N ASP A 165 -10.90 -3.03 21.77
CA ASP A 165 -10.86 -4.50 21.75
C ASP A 165 -9.62 -5.00 20.98
N HIS A 166 -9.20 -4.25 19.96
CA HIS A 166 -8.07 -4.57 19.11
C HIS A 166 -7.20 -3.35 18.83
N VAL A 167 -5.91 -3.59 18.60
CA VAL A 167 -4.93 -2.58 18.18
C VAL A 167 -4.20 -3.06 16.94
N ILE A 168 -4.13 -2.22 15.91
CA ILE A 168 -3.29 -2.42 14.73
C ILE A 168 -2.22 -1.32 14.72
N ASP A 169 -0.95 -1.72 14.70
CA ASP A 169 0.20 -0.82 14.70
C ASP A 169 0.87 -0.80 13.32
N PHE A 170 0.71 0.30 12.57
CA PHE A 170 1.44 0.55 11.32
C PHE A 170 2.62 1.52 11.48
N VAL A 171 2.95 1.92 12.71
CA VAL A 171 4.11 2.76 13.02
C VAL A 171 5.35 1.89 13.21
N SER A 172 5.20 0.74 13.88
CA SER A 172 6.28 -0.21 14.10
C SER A 172 6.54 -1.11 12.89
N PRO A 173 7.76 -1.67 12.73
CA PRO A 173 8.03 -2.65 11.69
C PRO A 173 7.11 -3.88 11.81
N ALA A 174 6.36 -4.15 10.74
CA ALA A 174 5.49 -5.32 10.66
C ALA A 174 6.28 -6.63 10.87
N ARG A 175 5.69 -7.57 11.62
CA ARG A 175 6.24 -8.92 11.83
C ARG A 175 5.14 -9.96 11.70
N GLY A 176 5.48 -11.10 11.09
CA GLY A 176 4.80 -12.38 11.36
C GLY A 176 3.46 -12.62 10.67
N ILE A 177 3.20 -12.02 9.50
CA ILE A 177 1.98 -12.30 8.74
C ILE A 177 2.31 -12.90 7.38
N MET A 178 1.59 -13.98 7.02
CA MET A 178 1.72 -14.67 5.74
C MET A 178 0.65 -14.18 4.77
N ALA A 179 1.07 -13.55 3.69
CA ALA A 179 0.21 -13.24 2.55
C ALA A 179 0.23 -14.40 1.52
N SER A 180 -0.81 -14.48 0.70
CA SER A 180 -0.91 -15.43 -0.41
C SER A 180 -1.55 -14.77 -1.64
N ASN A 181 -1.54 -15.45 -2.78
CA ASN A 181 -2.23 -14.99 -4.00
C ASN A 181 -3.72 -14.78 -3.77
N GLY A 182 -4.33 -15.62 -2.92
CA GLY A 182 -5.73 -15.46 -2.53
C GLY A 182 -5.98 -14.12 -1.85
N SER A 183 -5.02 -13.61 -1.07
CA SER A 183 -5.10 -12.30 -0.43
C SER A 183 -5.02 -11.16 -1.46
N MET A 184 -4.17 -11.28 -2.49
CA MET A 184 -4.10 -10.29 -3.58
C MET A 184 -5.39 -10.26 -4.41
N ALA A 185 -5.93 -11.42 -4.77
CA ALA A 185 -7.20 -11.51 -5.48
C ALA A 185 -8.34 -10.91 -4.64
N ARG A 186 -8.38 -11.23 -3.35
CA ARG A 186 -9.37 -10.68 -2.41
C ARG A 186 -9.29 -9.15 -2.29
N LEU A 187 -8.08 -8.60 -2.24
CA LEU A 187 -7.87 -7.15 -2.27
C LEU A 187 -8.49 -6.53 -3.53
N GLY A 188 -8.25 -7.14 -4.69
CA GLY A 188 -8.82 -6.68 -5.95
C GLY A 188 -10.35 -6.72 -5.98
N GLU A 189 -10.95 -7.80 -5.48
CA GLU A 189 -12.42 -7.93 -5.36
C GLU A 189 -13.04 -6.82 -4.49
N LEU A 190 -12.41 -6.50 -3.36
CA LEU A 190 -12.91 -5.44 -2.46
C LEU A 190 -12.88 -4.06 -3.13
N ILE A 191 -11.89 -3.82 -3.97
CA ILE A 191 -11.75 -2.59 -4.76
C ILE A 191 -12.80 -2.53 -5.87
N ASP A 192 -12.96 -3.60 -6.66
CA ASP A 192 -13.97 -3.65 -7.73
C ASP A 192 -15.41 -3.56 -7.15
N ALA A 193 -15.63 -4.11 -5.95
CA ALA A 193 -16.88 -3.97 -5.21
C ALA A 193 -17.07 -2.58 -4.58
N HIS A 194 -16.12 -1.66 -4.73
CA HIS A 194 -16.12 -0.32 -4.14
C HIS A 194 -16.27 -0.33 -2.61
N SER A 195 -15.89 -1.43 -1.97
CA SER A 195 -15.91 -1.55 -0.50
C SER A 195 -14.75 -0.78 0.13
N ILE A 196 -13.65 -0.63 -0.61
CA ILE A 196 -12.50 0.20 -0.25
C ILE A 196 -11.99 0.93 -1.51
N ARG A 197 -11.29 2.05 -1.34
CA ARG A 197 -10.58 2.77 -2.40
C ARG A 197 -9.08 2.85 -2.11
N VAL A 198 -8.28 2.97 -3.17
CA VAL A 198 -6.83 3.22 -3.06
C VAL A 198 -6.61 4.66 -2.60
N PRO A 199 -5.96 4.89 -1.44
CA PRO A 199 -5.80 6.23 -0.88
C PRO A 199 -4.59 6.95 -1.50
N ILE A 200 -4.62 7.32 -2.77
CA ILE A 200 -3.54 8.10 -3.39
C ILE A 200 -3.66 9.57 -3.02
N CYS A 201 -2.59 10.18 -2.49
CA CYS A 201 -2.51 11.64 -2.33
C CYS A 201 -1.81 12.33 -3.49
N GLU A 202 -0.87 11.66 -4.15
CA GLU A 202 -0.08 12.27 -5.21
C GLU A 202 0.44 11.21 -6.20
N ALA A 203 0.62 11.63 -7.44
CA ALA A 203 1.13 10.80 -8.52
C ALA A 203 2.34 11.48 -9.16
N PHE A 204 3.38 10.69 -9.41
CA PHE A 204 4.62 11.10 -10.04
C PHE A 204 4.84 10.29 -11.30
N SER A 205 5.58 10.85 -12.27
CA SER A 205 6.09 10.04 -13.38
C SER A 205 7.33 9.25 -12.96
N PHE A 206 7.69 8.21 -13.71
CA PHE A 206 8.97 7.50 -13.50
C PHE A 206 10.19 8.42 -13.55
N GLY A 207 10.13 9.52 -14.31
CA GLY A 207 11.19 10.53 -14.34
C GLY A 207 11.28 11.41 -13.08
N GLN A 208 10.29 11.32 -12.18
CA GLN A 208 10.17 12.12 -10.96
C GLN A 208 10.30 11.27 -9.68
N VAL A 209 10.97 10.12 -9.79
CA VAL A 209 11.23 9.23 -8.66
C VAL A 209 11.97 9.92 -7.50
N PRO A 210 13.01 10.76 -7.73
CA PRO A 210 13.65 11.51 -6.65
C PRO A 210 12.69 12.41 -5.87
N GLU A 211 11.79 13.12 -6.57
CA GLU A 211 10.76 13.98 -5.98
C GLU A 211 9.73 13.16 -5.22
N ALA A 212 9.33 12.00 -5.75
CA ALA A 212 8.42 11.09 -5.06
C ALA A 212 9.00 10.63 -3.71
N LEU A 213 10.30 10.36 -3.66
CA LEU A 213 11.01 9.96 -2.44
C LEU A 213 11.18 11.10 -1.42
N GLU A 214 11.51 12.30 -1.89
CA GLU A 214 11.57 13.50 -1.05
C GLU A 214 10.20 13.74 -0.41
N ALA A 215 9.16 13.75 -1.24
CA ALA A 215 7.81 13.99 -0.79
C ALA A 215 7.31 12.85 0.12
N PHE A 216 7.73 11.59 -0.08
CA PHE A 216 7.43 10.49 0.85
C PHE A 216 8.02 10.70 2.25
N GLY A 217 9.08 11.51 2.37
CA GLY A 217 9.63 11.84 3.67
C GLY A 217 8.77 12.82 4.47
N GLU A 218 7.95 13.63 3.79
CA GLU A 218 7.09 14.65 4.38
C GLU A 218 5.79 14.08 4.99
N HIS A 219 5.07 14.91 5.75
CA HIS A 219 3.76 14.53 6.27
C HIS A 219 2.76 14.39 5.13
N LYS A 220 2.17 13.20 4.98
CA LYS A 220 1.23 12.88 3.90
C LYS A 220 0.06 12.03 4.37
N GLN A 221 -0.99 12.02 3.55
CA GLN A 221 -2.23 11.30 3.76
C GLN A 221 -2.41 10.25 2.65
N GLY A 222 -2.00 9.01 2.90
CA GLY A 222 -2.13 7.91 1.94
C GLY A 222 -0.84 7.56 1.18
N LYS A 223 -0.97 7.24 -0.11
CA LYS A 223 0.03 6.63 -0.99
C LYS A 223 0.51 7.59 -2.07
N LEU A 224 1.76 7.39 -2.50
CA LEU A 224 2.36 8.06 -3.66
C LEU A 224 2.53 7.06 -4.78
N SER A 225 1.82 7.29 -5.89
CA SER A 225 1.95 6.46 -7.09
C SER A 225 3.07 6.99 -7.99
N VAL A 226 3.68 6.08 -8.75
CA VAL A 226 4.69 6.39 -9.78
C VAL A 226 4.26 5.66 -11.06
N ALA A 227 3.97 6.37 -12.15
CA ALA A 227 3.43 5.78 -13.40
C ALA A 227 3.83 6.54 -14.66
#